data_AF-A0A2D8HUV8-F1
#
_entry.id   AF-A0A2D8HUV8-F1
#
_cell.length_a   1.000
_cell.length_b   1.000
_cell.length_c   1.000
_cell.angle_alpha   90.00
_cell.angle_beta   90.00
_cell.angle_gamma   90.00
#
_symmetry.space_group_name_H-M   'P 1'
#
loop_
_entity.id
_entity.type
_entity.pdbx_description
1 polymer ?
#
loop_
_entity_poly.entity_id
_entity_poly.type
_entity_poly.pdbx_seq_one_letter_code
_entity_poly.pdbx_strand_id
1 'polypeptide(L)'
;MLVIGSLSLPSHAADNEIYVDQAGSTANIDIEQLGNSNLIGGLLSTAGSMNALDLDGSNLTLDINQIGNSNKFFGDIYGTSVTSFFEFDGDSNTFTIQVDPTNTYSADSGNYFVDVTGNSNSFTLNVGTAALSDTLDLDWIVNGSGNSITSSIDIDQATNYVDIDGDNNTLTYDGDGAAQGYFWLDQTGNSRTFNIQQQSTTDNDYLKIISSGGSGTMCIIQNDSGGSTSC
;
A
#
# COMPACT_ATOMS: atom_id res chain seq x y z
N MET A 1 25.72 -31.61 40.93
CA MET A 1 25.52 -30.41 40.09
C MET A 1 24.61 -30.80 38.96
N LEU A 2 23.31 -30.52 39.08
CA LEU A 2 22.32 -30.74 38.03
C LEU A 2 22.13 -29.40 37.34
N VAL A 3 22.60 -29.31 36.11
CA VAL A 3 22.30 -28.20 35.20
C VAL A 3 20.94 -28.51 34.60
N ILE A 4 19.91 -27.72 34.95
CA ILE A 4 18.64 -27.73 34.24
C ILE A 4 18.70 -26.54 33.28
N GLY A 5 18.82 -26.85 32.00
CA GLY A 5 18.82 -25.86 30.92
C GLY A 5 17.50 -25.12 30.86
N SER A 6 17.57 -23.82 30.62
CA SER A 6 16.43 -22.99 30.25
C SER A 6 15.83 -23.52 28.95
N LEU A 7 14.68 -24.18 29.03
CA LEU A 7 13.82 -24.44 27.88
C LEU A 7 13.08 -23.13 27.58
N SER A 8 13.62 -22.30 26.69
CA SER A 8 12.88 -21.21 26.06
C SER A 8 11.91 -21.82 25.05
N LEU A 9 10.61 -21.83 25.38
CA LEU A 9 9.57 -22.09 24.37
C LEU A 9 9.47 -20.88 23.43
N PRO A 10 9.19 -21.08 22.13
CA PRO A 10 9.14 -20.01 21.14
C PRO A 10 8.06 -18.96 21.44
N SER A 11 8.39 -17.69 21.17
CA SER A 11 7.50 -16.53 21.30
C SER A 11 6.42 -16.54 20.22
N HIS A 12 5.17 -16.75 20.62
CA HIS A 12 4.02 -16.58 19.74
C HIS A 12 3.13 -15.48 20.33
N ALA A 13 3.00 -14.34 19.65
CA ALA A 13 1.77 -13.54 19.59
C ALA A 13 2.03 -12.22 18.87
N ALA A 14 1.34 -12.01 17.75
CA ALA A 14 0.59 -10.79 17.61
C ALA A 14 -0.50 -10.85 18.69
N ASP A 15 -0.74 -9.74 19.38
CA ASP A 15 -1.80 -9.63 20.37
C ASP A 15 -3.16 -9.91 19.74
N ASN A 16 -3.38 -9.47 18.49
CA ASN A 16 -4.60 -9.70 17.73
C ASN A 16 -4.32 -10.25 16.32
N GLU A 17 -5.08 -11.25 15.89
CA GLU A 17 -5.04 -11.84 14.54
C GLU A 17 -6.44 -11.89 13.93
N ILE A 18 -6.60 -11.43 12.69
CA ILE A 18 -7.86 -11.47 11.94
C ILE A 18 -7.66 -12.18 10.60
N TYR A 19 -8.58 -13.10 10.31
CA TYR A 19 -8.70 -13.86 9.07
C TYR A 19 -10.04 -13.52 8.43
N VAL A 20 -10.04 -13.17 7.15
CA VAL A 20 -11.24 -12.93 6.34
C VAL A 20 -11.11 -13.63 4.98
N ASP A 21 -12.05 -14.51 4.70
CA ASP A 21 -12.30 -15.05 3.36
C ASP A 21 -13.74 -14.71 3.03
N GLN A 22 -13.92 -13.74 2.15
CA GLN A 22 -15.21 -13.13 1.85
C GLN A 22 -15.48 -13.24 0.35
N ALA A 23 -16.66 -13.78 0.01
CA ALA A 23 -17.18 -13.76 -1.36
C ALA A 23 -18.63 -13.29 -1.39
N GLY A 24 -18.99 -12.47 -2.39
CA GLY A 24 -20.33 -11.94 -2.56
C GLY A 24 -20.34 -10.75 -3.53
N SER A 25 -21.53 -10.29 -3.95
CA SER A 25 -21.59 -9.13 -4.87
C SER A 25 -21.15 -7.82 -4.20
N THR A 26 -21.42 -7.67 -2.90
CA THR A 26 -21.14 -6.46 -2.14
C THR A 26 -20.71 -6.79 -0.71
N ALA A 27 -19.75 -6.07 -0.16
CA ALA A 27 -19.42 -6.12 1.26
C ALA A 27 -19.08 -4.73 1.81
N ASN A 28 -19.42 -4.51 3.08
CA ASN A 28 -18.95 -3.36 3.86
C ASN A 28 -18.26 -3.94 5.08
N ILE A 29 -16.96 -3.69 5.21
CA ILE A 29 -16.10 -4.31 6.22
C ILE A 29 -15.47 -3.18 7.03
N ASP A 30 -15.66 -3.25 8.34
CA ASP A 30 -15.09 -2.35 9.34
C ASP A 30 -14.30 -3.21 10.32
N ILE A 31 -13.00 -2.94 10.46
CA ILE A 31 -12.08 -3.66 11.34
C ILE A 31 -11.26 -2.67 12.16
N GLU A 32 -11.41 -2.76 13.48
CA GLU A 32 -10.55 -2.06 14.44
C GLU A 32 -9.73 -3.07 15.26
N GLN A 33 -8.41 -2.91 15.30
CA GLN A 33 -7.53 -3.69 16.18
C GLN A 33 -6.77 -2.78 17.14
N LEU A 34 -6.92 -3.03 18.45
CA LEU A 34 -6.19 -2.35 19.52
C LEU A 34 -5.31 -3.38 20.26
N GLY A 35 -3.98 -3.23 20.19
CA GLY A 35 -3.04 -4.17 20.81
C GLY A 35 -1.59 -3.85 20.46
N ASN A 36 -0.59 -4.35 21.19
CA ASN A 36 0.81 -4.02 20.88
C ASN A 36 1.28 -4.61 19.55
N SER A 37 0.66 -5.69 19.08
CA SER A 37 1.00 -6.35 17.83
C SER A 37 -0.27 -6.83 17.14
N ASN A 38 -0.62 -6.23 16.01
CA ASN A 38 -1.85 -6.52 15.27
C ASN A 38 -1.53 -7.14 13.91
N LEU A 39 -2.35 -8.09 13.48
CA LEU A 39 -2.22 -8.77 12.19
C LEU A 39 -3.59 -9.02 11.56
N ILE A 40 -3.79 -8.55 10.33
CA ILE A 40 -4.88 -8.94 9.41
C ILE A 40 -4.20 -9.55 8.19
N GLY A 41 -4.60 -10.73 7.71
CA GLY A 41 -3.64 -11.56 6.99
C GLY A 41 -4.00 -12.15 5.63
N GLY A 42 -3.21 -11.82 4.61
CA GLY A 42 -2.74 -12.66 3.51
C GLY A 42 -1.59 -11.99 2.73
N LEU A 43 -0.32 -12.15 3.05
CA LEU A 43 0.67 -12.97 2.31
C LEU A 43 1.94 -12.97 3.16
N LEU A 44 2.58 -14.06 3.59
CA LEU A 44 2.06 -15.33 4.09
C LEU A 44 2.04 -15.22 5.63
N SER A 45 0.99 -14.58 6.14
CA SER A 45 0.90 -13.97 7.48
C SER A 45 1.19 -14.96 8.62
N THR A 46 1.80 -14.57 9.75
CA THR A 46 1.75 -15.42 10.95
C THR A 46 1.91 -14.62 12.25
N ALA A 47 1.02 -14.83 13.22
CA ALA A 47 1.42 -15.10 14.61
C ALA A 47 0.70 -16.34 15.21
N GLY A 48 0.46 -17.32 14.36
CA GLY A 48 0.08 -18.68 14.71
C GLY A 48 0.06 -19.56 13.48
N SER A 49 -0.50 -19.03 12.39
CA SER A 49 -0.17 -19.26 10.97
C SER A 49 -1.36 -18.77 10.15
N MET A 50 -1.26 -17.60 9.54
CA MET A 50 -2.40 -16.87 8.98
C MET A 50 -2.32 -16.74 7.46
N ASN A 51 -3.48 -16.74 6.81
CA ASN A 51 -3.77 -16.36 5.42
C ASN A 51 -5.26 -16.67 5.21
N ALA A 52 -6.21 -15.76 5.35
CA ALA A 52 -6.75 -15.08 4.18
C ALA A 52 -7.22 -13.69 4.61
N LEU A 53 -7.01 -12.74 3.73
CA LEU A 53 -7.73 -11.48 3.61
C LEU A 53 -8.09 -11.50 2.12
N ASP A 54 -8.97 -12.41 1.77
CA ASP A 54 -9.39 -12.57 0.40
C ASP A 54 -10.79 -11.96 0.29
N LEU A 55 -10.91 -10.92 -0.52
CA LEU A 55 -12.14 -10.14 -0.64
C LEU A 55 -12.61 -10.16 -2.10
N ASP A 56 -13.56 -11.05 -2.38
CA ASP A 56 -14.22 -11.16 -3.68
C ASP A 56 -15.56 -10.40 -3.67
N GLY A 57 -15.68 -9.39 -4.53
CA GLY A 57 -16.98 -8.79 -4.82
C GLY A 57 -16.99 -7.55 -5.71
N SER A 58 -18.10 -7.34 -6.42
CA SER A 58 -18.22 -6.22 -7.36
C SER A 58 -18.15 -4.84 -6.69
N ASN A 59 -18.69 -4.67 -5.47
CA ASN A 59 -18.61 -3.40 -4.73
C ASN A 59 -18.16 -3.63 -3.29
N LEU A 60 -17.00 -3.10 -2.91
CA LEU A 60 -16.43 -3.29 -1.59
C LEU A 60 -16.17 -1.93 -0.91
N THR A 61 -16.61 -1.80 0.34
CA THR A 61 -16.26 -0.67 1.20
C THR A 61 -15.46 -1.19 2.38
N LEU A 62 -14.25 -0.66 2.61
CA LEU A 62 -13.35 -1.09 3.67
C LEU A 62 -13.00 0.09 4.59
N ASP A 63 -13.04 -0.15 5.90
CA ASP A 63 -12.56 0.78 6.93
C ASP A 63 -11.70 -0.06 7.90
N ILE A 64 -10.39 0.17 7.89
CA ILE A 64 -9.42 -0.65 8.63
C ILE A 64 -8.56 0.26 9.50
N ASN A 65 -8.65 0.08 10.82
CA ASN A 65 -7.91 0.85 11.80
C ASN A 65 -7.07 -0.09 12.67
N GLN A 66 -5.75 0.02 12.59
CA GLN A 66 -4.83 -0.75 13.44
C GLN A 66 -4.03 0.18 14.36
N ILE A 67 -4.28 0.09 15.67
CA ILE A 67 -3.62 0.90 16.69
C ILE A 67 -2.80 -0.01 17.61
N GLY A 68 -1.49 0.22 17.63
CA GLY A 68 -0.55 -0.69 18.26
C GLY A 68 0.91 -0.43 17.93
N ASN A 69 1.86 -0.92 18.73
CA ASN A 69 3.28 -0.71 18.43
C ASN A 69 3.70 -1.33 17.09
N SER A 70 3.14 -2.50 16.74
CA SER A 70 3.38 -3.14 15.45
C SER A 70 2.06 -3.53 14.77
N ASN A 71 1.83 -3.04 13.55
CA ASN A 71 0.62 -3.34 12.78
C ASN A 71 0.98 -3.97 11.44
N LYS A 72 0.23 -4.99 11.05
CA LYS A 72 0.41 -5.70 9.79
C LYS A 72 -0.93 -5.93 9.12
N PHE A 73 -1.03 -5.54 7.86
CA PHE A 73 -2.18 -5.79 7.01
C PHE A 73 -1.73 -6.29 5.65
N PHE A 74 -2.21 -7.47 5.28
CA PHE A 74 -1.90 -8.07 3.98
C PHE A 74 -3.15 -8.66 3.37
N GLY A 75 -3.31 -8.62 2.04
CA GLY A 75 -4.26 -9.45 1.30
C GLY A 75 -4.55 -9.05 -0.13
N ASP A 76 -5.52 -9.76 -0.68
CA ASP A 76 -5.91 -9.70 -2.08
C ASP A 76 -7.38 -9.23 -2.15
N ILE A 77 -7.63 -8.28 -3.05
CA ILE A 77 -8.95 -7.69 -3.26
C ILE A 77 -9.33 -7.87 -4.71
N TYR A 78 -10.42 -8.58 -4.95
CA TYR A 78 -10.98 -8.85 -6.26
C TYR A 78 -12.31 -8.12 -6.38
N GLY A 79 -12.24 -6.84 -6.75
CA GLY A 79 -13.44 -6.04 -6.92
C GLY A 79 -13.42 -5.11 -8.12
N THR A 80 -14.62 -4.80 -8.60
CA THR A 80 -14.84 -3.88 -9.71
C THR A 80 -14.87 -2.43 -9.21
N SER A 81 -15.53 -2.18 -8.07
CA SER A 81 -15.53 -0.90 -7.38
C SER A 81 -15.12 -1.08 -5.92
N VAL A 82 -14.03 -0.42 -5.51
CA VAL A 82 -13.51 -0.49 -4.15
C VAL A 82 -13.36 0.90 -3.57
N THR A 83 -13.88 1.13 -2.38
CA THR A 83 -13.60 2.30 -1.55
C THR A 83 -13.00 1.85 -0.24
N SER A 84 -11.86 2.41 0.15
CA SER A 84 -11.18 1.97 1.36
C SER A 84 -10.48 3.10 2.10
N PHE A 85 -10.57 3.02 3.42
CA PHE A 85 -9.76 3.80 4.37
C PHE A 85 -8.90 2.82 5.18
N PHE A 86 -7.59 3.09 5.23
CA PHE A 86 -6.61 2.29 5.96
C PHE A 86 -5.80 3.19 6.90
N GLU A 87 -6.03 3.08 8.21
CA GLU A 87 -5.32 3.81 9.25
C GLU A 87 -4.35 2.90 10.01
N PHE A 88 -3.10 3.34 10.13
CA PHE A 88 -2.07 2.66 10.89
C PHE A 88 -1.40 3.59 11.89
N ASP A 89 -1.67 3.37 13.18
CA ASP A 89 -1.07 4.09 14.30
C ASP A 89 -0.14 3.17 15.07
N GLY A 90 1.17 3.32 14.86
CA GLY A 90 2.14 2.43 15.47
C GLY A 90 3.60 2.72 15.18
N ASP A 91 4.50 2.28 16.05
CA ASP A 91 5.95 2.44 15.83
C ASP A 91 6.42 1.76 14.53
N SER A 92 5.83 0.60 14.18
CA SER A 92 6.15 -0.13 12.97
C SER A 92 4.90 -0.66 12.25
N ASN A 93 4.72 -0.24 11.01
CA ASN A 93 3.56 -0.62 10.19
C ASN A 93 4.00 -1.32 8.91
N THR A 94 3.28 -2.37 8.52
CA THR A 94 3.47 -3.07 7.25
C THR A 94 2.14 -3.29 6.56
N PHE A 95 2.05 -2.88 5.30
CA PHE A 95 0.86 -2.96 4.48
C PHE A 95 1.22 -3.54 3.12
N THR A 96 0.52 -4.57 2.66
CA THR A 96 0.65 -5.08 1.30
C THR A 96 -0.70 -5.51 0.77
N ILE A 97 -1.23 -4.75 -0.18
CA ILE A 97 -2.49 -5.07 -0.85
C ILE A 97 -2.26 -5.20 -2.35
N GLN A 98 -2.90 -6.20 -2.94
CA GLN A 98 -3.05 -6.32 -4.38
C GLN A 98 -4.52 -6.27 -4.73
N VAL A 99 -4.86 -5.40 -5.68
CA VAL A 99 -6.21 -5.29 -6.22
C VAL A 99 -6.21 -5.83 -7.64
N ASP A 100 -6.99 -6.89 -7.83
CA ASP A 100 -7.19 -7.60 -9.09
C ASP A 100 -5.93 -7.79 -9.96
N PRO A 101 -4.86 -8.43 -9.45
CA PRO A 101 -3.62 -8.60 -10.19
C PRO A 101 -3.75 -9.55 -11.41
N THR A 102 -4.89 -10.23 -11.57
CA THR A 102 -5.14 -11.23 -12.64
C THR A 102 -6.27 -10.87 -13.59
N ASN A 103 -6.88 -9.69 -13.45
CA ASN A 103 -8.01 -9.23 -14.27
C ASN A 103 -9.22 -10.15 -14.22
N THR A 104 -9.60 -10.56 -13.01
CA THR A 104 -10.79 -11.34 -12.75
C THR A 104 -12.05 -10.46 -12.65
N TYR A 105 -11.92 -9.22 -12.14
CA TYR A 105 -13.05 -8.30 -11.90
C TYR A 105 -12.83 -6.86 -12.42
N SER A 106 -11.76 -6.66 -13.18
CA SER A 106 -11.41 -5.49 -13.98
C SER A 106 -11.02 -4.22 -13.23
N ALA A 107 -11.20 -4.13 -11.90
CA ALA A 107 -10.76 -2.98 -11.08
C ALA A 107 -11.18 -1.59 -11.62
N ASP A 108 -12.36 -1.50 -12.26
CA ASP A 108 -12.89 -0.31 -12.94
C ASP A 108 -12.87 0.98 -12.08
N SER A 109 -13.04 0.88 -10.75
CA SER A 109 -13.05 2.05 -9.89
C SER A 109 -12.44 1.80 -8.52
N GLY A 110 -11.53 2.67 -8.11
CA GLY A 110 -10.82 2.59 -6.85
C GLY A 110 -10.74 3.94 -6.14
N ASN A 111 -11.05 3.96 -4.86
CA ASN A 111 -10.73 5.08 -3.96
C ASN A 111 -10.05 4.50 -2.72
N TYR A 112 -8.75 4.77 -2.57
CA TYR A 112 -7.93 4.24 -1.49
C TYR A 112 -7.28 5.40 -0.74
N PHE A 113 -7.53 5.47 0.56
CA PHE A 113 -6.89 6.43 1.44
C PHE A 113 -6.06 5.70 2.50
N VAL A 114 -4.76 5.93 2.52
CA VAL A 114 -3.83 5.35 3.49
C VAL A 114 -3.31 6.44 4.41
N ASP A 115 -3.69 6.38 5.69
CA ASP A 115 -3.28 7.31 6.76
C ASP A 115 -2.37 6.61 7.77
N VAL A 116 -1.22 7.20 8.05
CA VAL A 116 -0.16 6.52 8.78
C VAL A 116 0.52 7.47 9.74
N THR A 117 0.56 7.07 11.00
CA THR A 117 1.47 7.64 12.01
C THR A 117 2.40 6.54 12.52
N GLY A 118 3.71 6.67 12.30
CA GLY A 118 4.65 5.65 12.76
C GLY A 118 6.11 5.83 12.42
N ASN A 119 7.02 5.29 13.22
CA ASN A 119 8.45 5.50 13.01
C ASN A 119 9.02 4.71 11.81
N SER A 120 8.51 3.50 11.53
CA SER A 120 9.00 2.60 10.48
C SER A 120 7.86 1.99 9.68
N ASN A 121 7.69 2.47 8.45
CA ASN A 121 6.56 2.16 7.60
C ASN A 121 7.02 1.47 6.30
N SER A 122 6.42 0.32 5.97
CA SER A 122 6.71 -0.44 4.75
C SER A 122 5.43 -0.81 4.02
N PHE A 123 5.13 -0.10 2.95
CA PHE A 123 3.82 -0.14 2.29
C PHE A 123 3.93 -0.50 0.82
N THR A 124 2.99 -1.33 0.38
CA THR A 124 2.83 -1.73 -1.01
C THR A 124 1.35 -1.78 -1.34
N LEU A 125 0.93 -1.07 -2.37
CA LEU A 125 -0.41 -1.19 -2.94
C LEU A 125 -0.31 -1.25 -4.46
N ASN A 126 -0.74 -2.38 -5.00
CA ASN A 126 -0.79 -2.59 -6.43
C ASN A 126 -2.25 -2.64 -6.87
N VAL A 127 -2.60 -1.89 -7.92
CA VAL A 127 -3.98 -1.81 -8.42
C VAL A 127 -4.01 -2.14 -9.89
N GLY A 128 -4.80 -3.15 -10.25
CA GLY A 128 -5.06 -3.47 -11.65
C GLY A 128 -3.82 -3.90 -12.44
N THR A 129 -2.82 -4.57 -11.87
CA THR A 129 -1.56 -4.81 -12.61
C THR A 129 -1.67 -5.70 -13.87
N ALA A 130 -2.85 -6.25 -14.15
CA ALA A 130 -3.20 -6.90 -15.42
C ALA A 130 -4.58 -6.45 -15.97
N ALA A 131 -5.20 -5.45 -15.33
CA ALA A 131 -6.57 -5.01 -15.49
C ALA A 131 -6.61 -3.47 -15.47
N LEU A 132 -7.29 -2.83 -16.44
CA LEU A 132 -7.29 -1.37 -16.52
C LEU A 132 -7.94 -0.75 -15.28
N SER A 133 -7.24 0.15 -14.60
CA SER A 133 -7.80 0.95 -13.53
C SER A 133 -8.49 2.19 -14.14
N ASP A 134 -9.73 2.02 -14.62
CA ASP A 134 -10.51 3.04 -15.35
C ASP A 134 -10.73 4.35 -14.56
N THR A 135 -10.84 4.29 -13.24
CA THR A 135 -10.92 5.49 -12.38
C THR A 135 -10.32 5.23 -11.00
N LEU A 136 -9.07 5.64 -10.79
CA LEU A 136 -8.40 5.51 -9.49
C LEU A 136 -8.15 6.84 -8.82
N ASP A 137 -8.45 6.89 -7.52
CA ASP A 137 -8.00 7.88 -6.58
C ASP A 137 -7.22 7.18 -5.47
N LEU A 138 -5.94 7.48 -5.35
CA LEU A 138 -5.04 6.88 -4.36
C LEU A 138 -4.33 7.99 -3.59
N ASP A 139 -4.60 8.05 -2.30
CA ASP A 139 -4.02 9.03 -1.39
C ASP A 139 -3.17 8.34 -0.32
N TRP A 140 -1.98 8.86 -0.10
CA TRP A 140 -1.12 8.50 1.02
C TRP A 140 -0.84 9.73 1.87
N ILE A 141 -1.10 9.64 3.17
CA ILE A 141 -0.64 10.58 4.17
C ILE A 141 0.22 9.82 5.16
N VAL A 142 1.51 10.13 5.19
CA VAL A 142 2.48 9.38 5.99
C VAL A 142 3.29 10.32 6.87
N ASN A 143 3.08 10.21 8.18
CA ASN A 143 3.86 10.90 9.20
C ASN A 143 4.74 9.90 9.94
N GLY A 144 6.05 9.94 9.67
CA GLY A 144 6.94 8.92 10.18
C GLY A 144 8.40 9.09 9.84
N SER A 145 9.31 8.73 10.75
CA SER A 145 10.74 8.94 10.52
C SER A 145 11.32 8.13 9.35
N GLY A 146 10.80 6.93 9.08
CA GLY A 146 11.32 6.03 8.05
C GLY A 146 10.18 5.42 7.23
N ASN A 147 10.11 5.78 5.95
CA ASN A 147 9.00 5.40 5.08
C ASN A 147 9.53 4.71 3.81
N SER A 148 8.96 3.57 3.48
CA SER A 148 9.18 2.85 2.22
C SER A 148 7.84 2.56 1.58
N ILE A 149 7.51 3.26 0.50
CA ILE A 149 6.22 3.15 -0.20
C ILE A 149 6.48 2.63 -1.61
N THR A 150 5.72 1.63 -2.02
CA THR A 150 5.69 1.12 -3.40
C THR A 150 4.24 1.13 -3.89
N SER A 151 4.02 1.69 -5.08
CA SER A 151 2.73 1.56 -5.76
C SER A 151 2.93 1.23 -7.23
N SER A 152 2.17 0.26 -7.72
CA SER A 152 2.12 -0.11 -9.14
C SER A 152 0.68 -0.07 -9.64
N ILE A 153 0.43 0.65 -10.73
CA ILE A 153 -0.92 0.93 -11.24
C ILE A 153 -0.93 0.73 -12.75
N ASP A 154 -1.90 -0.04 -13.27
CA ASP A 154 -2.25 -0.04 -14.70
C ASP A 154 -3.26 1.08 -14.99
N ILE A 155 -2.79 2.21 -15.50
CA ILE A 155 -3.51 3.48 -15.55
C ILE A 155 -4.49 3.52 -16.73
N ASP A 156 -5.78 3.72 -16.44
CA ASP A 156 -6.76 4.19 -17.43
C ASP A 156 -7.58 5.37 -16.87
N GLN A 157 -6.85 6.38 -16.36
CA GLN A 157 -7.28 7.52 -15.52
C GLN A 157 -7.08 7.27 -14.02
N ALA A 158 -5.89 7.64 -13.53
CA ALA A 158 -5.53 7.52 -12.12
C ALA A 158 -5.02 8.84 -11.56
N THR A 159 -5.40 9.16 -10.32
CA THR A 159 -4.77 10.17 -9.48
C THR A 159 -4.08 9.48 -8.32
N ASN A 160 -2.82 9.83 -8.08
CA ASN A 160 -2.04 9.34 -6.95
C ASN A 160 -1.40 10.54 -6.24
N TYR A 161 -1.84 10.82 -5.03
CA TYR A 161 -1.29 11.84 -4.15
C TYR A 161 -0.51 11.19 -3.01
N VAL A 162 0.72 11.63 -2.81
CA VAL A 162 1.60 11.11 -1.77
C VAL A 162 2.12 12.28 -0.95
N ASP A 163 1.76 12.32 0.34
CA ASP A 163 2.28 13.27 1.32
C ASP A 163 3.12 12.53 2.36
N ILE A 164 4.39 12.89 2.48
CA ILE A 164 5.33 12.25 3.38
C ILE A 164 6.02 13.31 4.25
N ASP A 165 5.78 13.26 5.56
CA ASP A 165 6.59 13.97 6.56
C ASP A 165 7.48 12.95 7.29
N GLY A 166 8.77 12.93 6.94
CA GLY A 166 9.67 11.89 7.44
C GLY A 166 11.15 12.06 7.14
N ASP A 167 12.01 11.61 8.05
CA ASP A 167 13.47 11.83 7.93
C ASP A 167 14.15 10.95 6.87
N ASN A 168 13.62 9.76 6.57
CA ASN A 168 14.18 8.83 5.60
C ASN A 168 13.10 8.23 4.73
N ASN A 169 13.02 8.66 3.47
CA ASN A 169 11.92 8.31 2.58
C ASN A 169 12.42 7.56 1.34
N THR A 170 11.80 6.43 1.06
CA THR A 170 11.93 5.72 -0.21
C THR A 170 10.55 5.63 -0.85
N LEU A 171 10.42 6.11 -2.07
CA LEU A 171 9.20 5.99 -2.86
C LEU A 171 9.54 5.35 -4.20
N THR A 172 8.83 4.27 -4.51
CA THR A 172 8.83 3.67 -5.84
C THR A 172 7.42 3.74 -6.39
N TYR A 173 7.25 4.40 -7.53
CA TYR A 173 5.98 4.46 -8.24
C TYR A 173 6.18 3.94 -9.66
N ASP A 174 5.32 3.03 -10.07
CA ASP A 174 5.29 2.44 -11.41
C ASP A 174 3.86 2.53 -11.96
N GLY A 175 3.60 3.59 -12.71
CA GLY A 175 2.29 3.85 -13.29
C GLY A 175 2.36 3.73 -14.81
N ASP A 176 1.92 2.61 -15.36
CA ASP A 176 1.94 2.38 -16.80
C ASP A 176 0.50 2.19 -17.28
N GLY A 177 0.12 2.57 -18.50
CA GLY A 177 -1.24 2.28 -18.94
C GLY A 177 -1.71 2.94 -20.23
N ALA A 178 -3.02 2.86 -20.48
CA ALA A 178 -3.65 3.38 -21.68
C ALA A 178 -3.76 4.91 -21.64
N ALA A 179 -4.31 5.47 -20.57
CA ALA A 179 -4.72 6.87 -20.49
C ALA A 179 -3.90 7.67 -19.45
N GLN A 180 -4.39 8.88 -19.16
CA GLN A 180 -3.69 9.88 -18.36
C GLN A 180 -3.50 9.47 -16.90
N GLY A 181 -2.26 9.59 -16.41
CA GLY A 181 -1.94 9.56 -14.99
C GLY A 181 -1.74 10.96 -14.42
N TYR A 182 -2.20 11.16 -13.19
CA TYR A 182 -1.87 12.31 -12.35
C TYR A 182 -1.11 11.84 -11.12
N PHE A 183 0.13 12.28 -10.98
CA PHE A 183 0.93 12.00 -9.80
C PHE A 183 1.37 13.27 -9.10
N TRP A 184 1.16 13.34 -7.78
CA TRP A 184 1.68 14.42 -6.94
C TRP A 184 2.37 13.83 -5.72
N LEU A 185 3.66 14.15 -5.55
CA LEU A 185 4.40 13.94 -4.30
C LEU A 185 4.65 15.27 -3.56
N ASP A 186 4.24 15.37 -2.31
CA ASP A 186 4.74 16.35 -1.33
C ASP A 186 5.58 15.61 -0.29
N GLN A 187 6.82 16.06 -0.08
CA GLN A 187 7.71 15.45 0.89
C GLN A 187 8.46 16.49 1.72
N THR A 188 8.37 16.34 3.04
CA THR A 188 9.15 17.07 4.04
C THR A 188 10.01 16.11 4.85
N GLY A 189 11.22 16.55 5.22
CA GLY A 189 12.15 15.76 6.03
C GLY A 189 13.60 15.82 5.54
N ASN A 190 14.39 14.75 5.70
CA ASN A 190 15.85 14.85 5.49
C ASN A 190 16.38 14.10 4.26
N SER A 191 16.33 12.77 4.26
CA SER A 191 16.88 11.90 3.22
C SER A 191 15.77 11.35 2.33
N ARG A 192 16.01 11.31 1.01
CA ARG A 192 15.06 10.69 0.07
C ARG A 192 15.71 9.84 -1.03
N THR A 193 14.99 8.81 -1.47
CA THR A 193 15.24 8.07 -2.70
C THR A 193 13.90 7.91 -3.43
N PHE A 194 13.73 8.60 -4.54
CA PHE A 194 12.52 8.50 -5.35
C PHE A 194 12.82 7.85 -6.68
N ASN A 195 12.06 6.82 -7.04
CA ASN A 195 12.06 6.19 -8.36
C ASN A 195 10.63 6.24 -8.88
N ILE A 196 10.38 7.09 -9.86
CA ILE A 196 9.04 7.32 -10.40
C ILE A 196 9.07 7.02 -11.89
N GLN A 197 8.24 6.07 -12.30
CA GLN A 197 7.93 5.80 -13.69
C GLN A 197 6.46 6.08 -13.93
N GLN A 198 6.16 6.89 -14.94
CA GLN A 198 4.80 7.13 -15.38
C GLN A 198 4.76 7.09 -16.91
N GLN A 199 4.12 6.04 -17.44
CA GLN A 199 4.20 5.67 -18.86
C GLN A 199 2.81 5.41 -19.45
N SER A 200 2.10 6.47 -19.82
CA SER A 200 0.89 6.33 -20.62
C SER A 200 1.21 6.03 -22.10
N THR A 201 0.21 5.50 -22.83
CA THR A 201 0.37 5.12 -24.24
C THR A 201 -0.50 5.91 -25.21
N THR A 202 -1.55 6.58 -24.73
CA THR A 202 -2.51 7.29 -25.59
C THR A 202 -2.87 8.70 -25.13
N ASP A 203 -2.31 9.17 -24.00
CA ASP A 203 -2.64 10.47 -23.41
C ASP A 203 -1.41 11.16 -22.81
N ASN A 204 -1.57 12.39 -22.32
CA ASN A 204 -0.52 13.14 -21.68
C ASN A 204 -0.52 12.89 -20.16
N ASP A 205 0.65 12.60 -19.61
CA ASP A 205 0.84 12.44 -18.17
C ASP A 205 1.13 13.76 -17.45
N TYR A 206 0.71 13.86 -16.18
CA TYR A 206 1.09 14.95 -15.29
C TYR A 206 1.75 14.43 -14.03
N LEU A 207 2.91 14.99 -13.72
CA LEU A 207 3.67 14.68 -12.51
C LEU A 207 4.12 15.97 -11.83
N LYS A 208 3.91 16.05 -10.52
CA LYS A 208 4.37 17.15 -9.67
C LYS A 208 5.09 16.62 -8.44
N ILE A 209 6.22 17.23 -8.11
CA ILE A 209 6.94 16.93 -6.87
C ILE A 209 7.28 18.22 -6.14
N ILE A 210 6.93 18.29 -4.87
CA ILE A 210 7.40 19.27 -3.90
C ILE A 210 8.22 18.48 -2.88
N SER A 211 9.50 18.80 -2.72
CA SER A 211 10.37 18.06 -1.79
C SER A 211 11.31 19.01 -1.07
N SER A 212 11.39 18.87 0.25
CA SER A 212 12.32 19.59 1.12
C SER A 212 13.17 18.60 1.95
N GLY A 213 14.46 18.90 2.11
CA GLY A 213 15.39 18.07 2.88
C GLY A 213 16.85 18.18 2.50
N GLY A 214 17.71 17.49 3.24
CA GLY A 214 19.16 17.67 3.24
C GLY A 214 19.94 16.79 2.25
N SER A 215 19.44 15.60 1.87
CA SER A 215 20.14 14.71 0.95
C SER A 215 19.20 13.76 0.20
N GLY A 216 19.63 13.20 -0.93
CA GLY A 216 18.86 12.16 -1.61
C GLY A 216 19.03 12.08 -3.12
N THR A 217 18.33 11.12 -3.74
CA THR A 217 18.26 10.92 -5.19
C THR A 217 16.81 10.93 -5.67
N MET A 218 16.64 11.30 -6.93
CA MET A 218 15.35 11.31 -7.62
C MET A 218 15.58 10.84 -9.05
N CYS A 219 14.92 9.76 -9.42
CA CYS A 219 14.84 9.19 -10.74
C CYS A 219 13.39 9.34 -11.22
N ILE A 220 13.19 10.04 -12.34
CA ILE A 220 11.86 10.23 -12.93
C ILE A 220 11.95 9.85 -14.40
N ILE A 221 11.10 8.91 -14.81
CA ILE A 221 10.90 8.52 -16.19
C ILE A 221 9.43 8.80 -16.50
N GLN A 222 9.19 9.79 -17.36
CA GLN A 222 7.88 10.01 -17.96
C GLN A 222 7.96 9.75 -19.45
N ASN A 223 6.96 9.05 -19.97
CA ASN A 223 6.96 8.65 -21.36
C ASN A 223 5.56 8.49 -21.91
N ASP A 224 5.32 9.01 -23.11
CA ASP A 224 4.13 8.77 -23.92
C ASP A 224 4.60 7.94 -25.13
N SER A 225 4.39 6.62 -25.08
CA SER A 225 4.69 5.65 -26.16
C SER A 225 6.16 5.46 -26.62
N GLY A 226 7.15 6.05 -25.93
CA GLY A 226 8.60 5.89 -26.20
C GLY A 226 9.25 4.68 -25.51
N GLY A 227 10.59 4.61 -25.47
CA GLY A 227 11.34 3.45 -24.94
C GLY A 227 12.57 3.79 -24.10
N SER A 228 12.59 4.94 -23.43
CA SER A 228 13.71 5.30 -22.54
C SER A 228 13.59 4.55 -21.21
N THR A 229 14.62 3.81 -20.80
CA THR A 229 14.57 2.87 -19.67
C THR A 229 15.67 3.08 -18.61
N SER A 230 16.24 4.28 -18.44
CA SER A 230 17.21 4.45 -17.35
C SER A 230 17.35 5.87 -16.82
N CYS A 231 17.31 5.94 -15.50
CA CYS A 231 18.21 6.75 -14.69
C CYS A 231 19.52 5.96 -14.47
#